data_AF-A0A3Q2Q4I5-F1
#
_entry.id   AF-A0A3Q2Q4I5-F1
#
_cell.length_a   1.000
_cell.length_b   1.000
_cell.length_c   1.000
_cell.angle_alpha   90.00
_cell.angle_beta   90.00
_cell.angle_gamma   90.00
#
_symmetry.space_group_name_H-M   'P 1'
#
loop_
_entity.id
_entity.type
_entity.pdbx_description
1 polymer ?
#
loop_
_entity_poly.entity_id
_entity_poly.type
_entity_poly.pdbx_seq_one_letter_code
_entity_poly.pdbx_strand_id
1 'polypeptide(L)'
;NNKDMGCTLKSLKVRVSVIGLSAEVRVCTVLTRETGGSYHVILDESHFKELLMLHVKPPPASFSAECSLIRMGFPQHTVACMRDQDVKPSFSMSHLDSVSTPALTLGGYFCPQCHAKYTELPVECKVCGLTLVSAPHLARSFHHLFPLHPFIDSTAEDYKENSFCQACQRQLQDKNVFTCPSCHSVFCIECDLFIHESLHCCPCCIRGRTAT
;
A
#
# COMPACT_ATOMS: atom_id res chain seq x y z
N ASN A 1 8.61 -32.18 -17.92
CA ASN A 1 9.30 -30.88 -17.70
C ASN A 1 8.34 -29.75 -17.31
N ASN A 2 7.37 -29.30 -18.13
CA ASN A 2 6.47 -28.19 -17.72
C ASN A 2 5.41 -28.57 -16.66
N LYS A 3 4.91 -29.81 -16.68
CA LYS A 3 3.95 -30.31 -15.68
C LYS A 3 4.58 -30.39 -14.27
N ASP A 4 5.89 -30.69 -14.23
CA ASP A 4 6.64 -30.83 -12.98
C ASP A 4 6.87 -29.47 -12.29
N MET A 5 7.06 -28.40 -13.06
CA MET A 5 7.27 -27.05 -12.52
C MET A 5 5.98 -26.46 -11.91
N GLY A 6 4.82 -26.67 -12.54
CA GLY A 6 3.53 -26.28 -11.98
C GLY A 6 3.22 -26.98 -10.65
N CYS A 7 3.45 -28.29 -10.58
CA CYS A 7 3.32 -29.05 -9.34
C CYS A 7 4.30 -28.58 -8.25
N THR A 8 5.53 -28.25 -8.62
CA THR A 8 6.55 -27.75 -7.67
C THR A 8 6.12 -26.40 -7.07
N LEU A 9 5.71 -25.44 -7.89
CA LEU A 9 5.26 -24.12 -7.43
C LEU A 9 4.03 -24.21 -6.52
N LYS A 10 3.11 -25.13 -6.83
CA LYS A 10 1.94 -25.40 -6.00
C LYS A 10 2.34 -25.98 -4.64
N SER A 11 3.32 -26.88 -4.59
CA SER A 11 3.82 -27.42 -3.32
C SER A 11 4.48 -26.34 -2.45
N LEU A 12 5.15 -25.37 -3.07
CA LEU A 12 5.76 -24.22 -2.41
C LEU A 12 4.77 -23.09 -2.05
N LYS A 13 3.46 -23.27 -2.32
CA LYS A 13 2.40 -22.26 -2.10
C LYS A 13 2.69 -20.91 -2.79
N VAL A 14 3.36 -20.94 -3.95
CA VAL A 14 3.68 -19.73 -4.73
C VAL A 14 2.57 -19.44 -5.72
N ARG A 15 2.00 -18.23 -5.64
CA ARG A 15 1.02 -17.71 -6.61
C ARG A 15 1.74 -17.06 -7.79
N VAL A 16 1.38 -17.45 -9.01
CA VAL A 16 1.96 -16.87 -10.24
C VAL A 16 0.85 -16.19 -11.05
N SER A 17 1.00 -14.89 -11.30
CA SER A 17 0.15 -14.13 -12.22
C SER A 17 0.96 -13.72 -13.45
N VAL A 18 0.36 -13.78 -14.64
CA VAL A 18 1.04 -13.49 -15.92
C VAL A 18 0.20 -12.53 -16.74
N ILE A 19 0.85 -11.51 -17.29
CA ILE A 19 0.26 -10.60 -18.28
C ILE A 19 0.90 -10.93 -19.65
N GLY A 20 0.10 -11.44 -20.57
CA GLY A 20 0.51 -11.78 -21.93
C GLY A 20 0.43 -10.58 -22.87
N LEU A 21 1.40 -10.49 -23.78
CA LEU A 21 1.40 -9.50 -24.86
C LEU A 21 0.68 -10.09 -26.09
N SER A 22 -0.40 -9.45 -26.51
CA SER A 22 -1.20 -9.71 -27.73
C SER A 22 -1.89 -11.08 -27.85
N ALA A 23 -1.29 -12.18 -27.39
CA ALA A 23 -1.81 -13.53 -27.56
C ALA A 23 -1.80 -14.31 -26.23
N GLU A 24 -2.75 -15.23 -26.12
CA GLU A 24 -2.83 -16.17 -25.01
C GLU A 24 -1.92 -17.38 -25.25
N VAL A 25 -1.09 -17.68 -24.25
CA VAL A 25 -0.24 -18.89 -24.24
C VAL A 25 -0.87 -19.93 -23.31
N ARG A 26 -1.38 -21.02 -23.88
CA ARG A 26 -2.09 -22.08 -23.14
C ARG A 26 -1.33 -22.62 -21.93
N VAL A 27 0.00 -22.74 -22.03
CA VAL A 27 0.84 -23.22 -20.91
C VAL A 27 0.80 -22.25 -19.74
N CYS A 28 0.87 -20.94 -19.99
CA CYS A 28 0.76 -19.90 -18.96
C CYS A 28 -0.65 -19.87 -18.35
N THR A 29 -1.70 -20.04 -19.16
CA THR A 29 -3.08 -20.13 -18.67
C THR A 29 -3.27 -21.30 -17.71
N VAL A 30 -2.70 -22.47 -18.03
CA VAL A 30 -2.77 -23.65 -17.15
C VAL A 30 -1.98 -23.39 -15.87
N LEU A 31 -0.79 -22.79 -15.97
CA LEU A 31 0.07 -22.48 -14.82
C LEU A 31 -0.60 -21.51 -13.82
N THR A 32 -1.16 -20.40 -14.30
CA THR A 32 -1.85 -19.42 -13.45
C THR A 32 -3.09 -20.03 -12.80
N ARG A 33 -3.84 -20.86 -13.55
CA ARG A 33 -5.00 -21.58 -13.02
C ARG A 33 -4.62 -22.60 -11.95
N GLU A 34 -3.49 -23.30 -12.10
CA GLU A 34 -3.02 -24.28 -11.12
C GLU A 34 -2.47 -23.63 -9.84
N THR A 35 -1.85 -22.45 -9.95
CA THR A 35 -1.26 -21.69 -8.83
C THR A 35 -2.24 -20.70 -8.18
N GLY A 36 -3.44 -20.52 -8.72
CA GLY A 36 -4.46 -19.60 -8.21
C GLY A 36 -4.17 -18.12 -8.50
N GLY A 37 -3.37 -17.84 -9.53
CA GLY A 37 -3.12 -16.49 -10.03
C GLY A 37 -4.06 -16.07 -11.14
N SER A 38 -3.74 -14.93 -11.76
CA SER A 38 -4.51 -14.31 -12.84
C SER A 38 -3.73 -14.34 -14.16
N TYR A 39 -4.43 -14.55 -15.28
CA TYR A 39 -3.89 -14.42 -16.62
C TYR A 39 -4.69 -13.38 -17.40
N HIS A 40 -4.01 -12.37 -17.93
CA HIS A 40 -4.63 -11.32 -18.74
C HIS A 40 -3.83 -11.09 -20.01
N VAL A 41 -4.51 -10.78 -21.11
CA VAL A 41 -3.88 -10.43 -22.40
C VAL A 41 -4.07 -8.94 -22.65
N ILE A 42 -2.97 -8.26 -22.99
CA ILE A 42 -2.97 -6.84 -23.29
C ILE A 42 -3.66 -6.61 -24.64
N LEU A 43 -4.59 -5.65 -24.67
CA LEU A 43 -5.29 -5.19 -25.87
C LEU A 43 -4.69 -3.86 -26.32
N ASP A 44 -4.78 -2.86 -25.45
CA ASP A 44 -4.32 -1.49 -25.68
C ASP A 44 -3.43 -0.99 -24.52
N GLU A 45 -2.81 0.18 -24.70
CA GLU A 45 -1.96 0.81 -23.67
C GLU A 45 -2.75 1.17 -22.39
N SER A 46 -3.99 1.63 -22.53
CA SER A 46 -4.89 1.91 -21.39
C SER A 46 -5.18 0.63 -20.62
N HIS A 47 -5.56 -0.44 -21.32
CA HIS A 47 -5.81 -1.74 -20.71
C HIS A 47 -4.55 -2.28 -19.99
N PHE A 48 -3.36 -2.09 -20.56
CA PHE A 48 -2.12 -2.48 -19.88
C PHE A 48 -1.91 -1.74 -18.57
N LYS A 49 -2.15 -0.42 -18.55
CA LYS A 49 -2.08 0.40 -17.32
C LYS A 49 -3.07 -0.09 -16.27
N GLU A 50 -4.30 -0.40 -16.66
CA GLU A 50 -5.32 -0.96 -15.75
C GLU A 50 -4.89 -2.31 -15.16
N LEU A 51 -4.35 -3.21 -15.98
CA LEU A 51 -3.85 -4.51 -15.54
C LEU A 51 -2.69 -4.38 -14.55
N LEU A 52 -1.78 -3.41 -14.77
CA LEU A 52 -0.71 -3.10 -13.82
C LEU A 52 -1.29 -2.58 -12.49
N MET A 53 -2.22 -1.62 -12.56
CA MET A 53 -2.85 -1.04 -11.37
C MET A 53 -3.63 -2.07 -10.56
N LEU A 54 -4.21 -3.09 -11.21
CA LEU A 54 -4.85 -4.21 -10.53
C LEU A 54 -3.87 -4.99 -9.64
N HIS A 55 -2.62 -5.17 -10.09
CA HIS A 55 -1.59 -5.91 -9.36
C HIS A 55 -0.85 -5.07 -8.31
N VAL A 56 -1.03 -3.74 -8.32
CA VAL A 56 -0.52 -2.86 -7.24
C VAL A 56 -1.29 -3.11 -5.94
N LYS A 57 -2.59 -3.39 -6.02
CA LYS A 57 -3.39 -3.72 -4.83
C LYS A 57 -3.03 -5.15 -4.37
N PRO A 58 -2.70 -5.35 -3.08
CA PRO A 58 -2.35 -6.66 -2.58
C PRO A 58 -3.54 -7.61 -2.80
N PRO A 59 -3.36 -8.73 -3.54
CA PRO A 59 -4.46 -9.64 -3.79
C PRO A 59 -4.88 -10.34 -2.49
N PRO A 60 -6.15 -10.77 -2.38
CA PRO A 60 -6.59 -11.50 -1.22
C PRO A 60 -5.77 -12.78 -1.06
N ALA A 61 -5.28 -13.02 0.17
CA ALA A 61 -4.54 -14.22 0.49
C ALA A 61 -5.47 -15.45 0.35
N SER A 62 -4.91 -16.56 -0.13
CA SER A 62 -5.61 -17.85 -0.09
C SER A 62 -5.88 -18.25 1.37
N PHE A 63 -7.04 -18.86 1.65
CA PHE A 63 -7.39 -19.36 3.00
C PHE A 63 -6.37 -20.33 3.61
N SER A 64 -5.50 -20.93 2.79
CA SER A 64 -4.41 -21.83 3.21
C SER A 64 -3.08 -21.13 3.54
N ALA A 65 -3.05 -19.79 3.48
CA ALA A 65 -1.88 -19.01 3.83
C ALA A 65 -1.68 -19.02 5.34
N GLU A 66 -0.45 -19.27 5.79
CA GLU A 66 -0.11 -19.28 7.20
C GLU A 66 0.03 -17.83 7.70
N CYS A 67 -0.76 -17.48 8.72
CA CYS A 67 -0.62 -16.21 9.41
C CYS A 67 0.50 -16.33 10.46
N SER A 68 1.76 -16.15 10.03
CA SER A 68 2.91 -16.13 10.95
C SER A 68 3.10 -14.73 11.55
N LEU A 69 3.26 -14.65 12.87
CA LEU A 69 3.64 -13.40 13.53
C LEU A 69 5.13 -13.12 13.29
N ILE A 70 5.44 -12.06 12.55
CA ILE A 70 6.81 -11.63 12.29
C ILE A 70 7.20 -10.57 13.32
N ARG A 71 8.38 -10.70 13.92
CA ARG A 71 8.94 -9.68 14.81
C ARG A 71 9.40 -8.49 13.96
N MET A 72 8.86 -7.31 14.26
CA MET A 72 9.27 -6.06 13.62
C MET A 72 9.97 -5.14 14.62
N GLY A 73 10.96 -4.38 14.14
CA GLY A 73 11.65 -3.35 14.92
C GLY A 73 11.23 -1.95 14.48
N PHE A 74 10.89 -1.10 15.43
CA PHE A 74 10.59 0.33 15.21
C PHE A 74 11.77 1.19 15.69
N PRO A 75 12.79 1.42 14.85
CA PRO A 75 13.92 2.25 15.23
C PRO A 75 13.52 3.72 15.32
N GLN A 76 14.05 4.43 16.31
CA GLN A 76 13.95 5.89 16.38
C GLN A 76 15.03 6.53 15.51
N HIS A 77 14.71 7.66 14.90
CA HIS A 77 15.68 8.44 14.14
C HIS A 77 16.46 9.33 15.11
N THR A 78 17.75 9.02 15.31
CA THR A 78 18.62 9.86 16.13
C THR A 78 19.29 10.88 15.22
N VAL A 79 18.88 12.13 15.35
CA VAL A 79 19.58 13.27 14.77
C VAL A 79 20.72 13.65 15.70
N ALA A 80 21.94 13.33 15.30
CA ALA A 80 23.09 13.87 15.99
C ALA A 80 23.25 15.36 15.60
N CYS A 81 23.08 16.25 16.57
CA CYS A 81 23.39 17.67 16.42
C CYS A 81 24.82 17.93 16.87
N MET A 82 25.52 18.82 16.18
CA MET A 82 26.91 19.26 16.44
C MET A 82 27.16 19.87 17.84
N ARG A 83 26.18 19.83 18.75
CA ARG A 83 26.22 20.41 20.10
C ARG A 83 26.57 19.39 21.19
N ASP A 84 26.45 18.10 20.90
CA ASP A 84 26.90 17.03 21.80
C ASP A 84 28.37 16.70 21.53
N GLN A 85 29.24 16.84 22.53
CA GLN A 85 30.68 16.55 22.43
C GLN A 85 30.99 15.04 22.22
N ASP A 86 29.99 14.17 22.32
CA ASP A 86 30.14 12.70 22.25
C ASP A 86 29.63 12.05 20.94
N VAL A 87 29.30 12.85 19.92
CA VAL A 87 28.80 12.29 18.66
C VAL A 87 29.94 11.69 17.84
N LYS A 88 30.01 10.35 17.84
CA LYS A 88 30.96 9.60 17.00
C LYS A 88 30.36 9.32 15.61
N PRO A 89 31.00 9.77 14.51
CA PRO A 89 30.58 9.37 13.18
C PRO A 89 30.69 7.84 13.06
N SER A 90 29.66 7.22 12.50
CA SER A 90 29.56 5.76 12.42
C SER A 90 29.14 5.36 11.01
N PHE A 91 29.73 4.27 10.53
CA PHE A 91 29.33 3.65 9.28
C PHE A 91 27.92 3.10 9.40
N SER A 92 27.16 3.24 8.32
CA SER A 92 25.85 2.60 8.20
C SER A 92 26.01 1.23 7.56
N MET A 93 25.22 0.27 8.03
CA MET A 93 25.22 -1.11 7.55
C MET A 93 24.47 -1.25 6.21
N SER A 94 23.76 -0.20 5.76
CA SER A 94 23.00 -0.15 4.51
C SER A 94 23.87 -0.02 3.25
N HIS A 95 25.10 0.48 3.37
CA HIS A 95 26.00 0.73 2.23
C HIS A 95 27.21 -0.20 2.17
N LEU A 96 27.18 -1.35 2.85
CA LEU A 96 28.28 -2.32 2.82
C LEU A 96 28.32 -3.11 1.50
N ASP A 97 27.17 -3.32 0.87
CA ASP A 97 27.03 -4.11 -0.36
C ASP A 97 27.01 -3.25 -1.64
N SER A 98 26.83 -1.93 -1.51
CA SER A 98 26.79 -1.02 -2.65
C SER A 98 28.17 -0.47 -2.98
N VAL A 99 28.55 -0.47 -4.25
CA VAL A 99 29.82 0.08 -4.80
C VAL A 99 29.99 1.59 -4.51
N SER A 100 28.98 2.22 -3.92
CA SER A 100 29.02 3.59 -3.39
C SER A 100 30.01 3.68 -2.22
N THR A 101 30.80 4.75 -2.20
CA THR A 101 31.75 5.04 -1.12
C THR A 101 31.07 4.97 0.26
N PRO A 102 31.68 4.29 1.26
CA PRO A 102 31.11 4.21 2.59
C PRO A 102 31.10 5.61 3.22
N ALA A 103 29.91 6.23 3.25
CA ALA A 103 29.73 7.57 3.79
C ALA A 103 29.59 7.51 5.32
N LEU A 104 30.43 8.28 6.02
CA LEU A 104 30.28 8.53 7.44
C LEU A 104 29.09 9.48 7.64
N THR A 105 28.00 8.94 8.18
CA THR A 105 26.85 9.74 8.55
C THR A 105 26.89 10.04 10.04
N LEU A 106 26.32 11.17 10.46
CA LEU A 106 26.28 11.57 11.86
C LEU A 106 25.01 11.04 12.55
N GLY A 107 23.88 11.03 11.84
CA GLY A 107 22.60 10.50 12.31
C GLY A 107 22.17 9.25 11.55
N GLY A 108 21.13 8.59 12.05
CA GLY A 108 20.52 7.43 11.40
C GLY A 108 19.52 6.71 12.30
N TYR A 109 19.02 5.59 11.80
CA TYR A 109 18.13 4.68 12.51
C TYR A 109 18.95 3.60 13.20
N PHE A 110 18.66 3.35 14.47
CA PHE A 110 19.36 2.34 15.26
C PHE A 110 18.45 1.14 15.52
N CYS A 111 18.94 -0.06 15.16
CA CYS A 111 18.23 -1.31 15.43
C CYS A 111 17.99 -1.48 16.94
N PRO A 112 16.76 -1.74 17.40
CA PRO A 112 16.46 -1.87 18.83
C PRO A 112 17.05 -3.12 19.50
N GLN A 113 17.52 -4.10 18.72
CA GLN A 113 18.05 -5.37 19.25
C GLN A 113 19.58 -5.41 19.27
N CYS A 114 20.25 -4.92 18.21
CA CYS A 114 21.70 -5.01 18.07
C CYS A 114 22.39 -3.65 17.96
N HIS A 115 21.65 -2.54 18.02
CA HIS A 115 22.14 -1.17 17.89
C HIS A 115 22.91 -0.86 16.59
N ALA A 116 22.76 -1.70 15.56
CA ALA A 116 23.33 -1.44 14.24
C ALA A 116 22.64 -0.23 13.59
N LYS A 117 23.42 0.59 12.89
CA LYS A 117 22.98 1.83 12.28
C LYS A 117 22.59 1.65 10.80
N TYR A 118 21.47 2.24 10.41
CA TYR A 118 20.95 2.29 9.04
C TYR A 118 20.62 3.72 8.64
N THR A 119 20.84 4.06 7.37
CA THR A 119 20.48 5.38 6.82
C THR A 119 19.03 5.45 6.37
N GLU A 120 18.49 4.34 5.87
CA GLU A 120 17.17 4.27 5.26
C GLU A 120 16.34 3.14 5.86
N LEU A 121 15.02 3.27 5.74
CA LEU A 121 14.02 2.28 6.13
C LEU A 121 12.97 2.18 5.00
N PRO A 122 12.34 1.01 4.79
CA PRO A 122 12.44 -0.23 5.57
C PRO A 122 13.63 -1.11 5.14
N VAL A 123 14.30 -1.75 6.10
CA VAL A 123 15.47 -2.61 5.84
C VAL A 123 15.49 -3.80 6.81
N GLU A 124 15.91 -4.97 6.34
CA GLU A 124 16.21 -6.11 7.21
C GLU A 124 17.61 -5.96 7.83
N CYS A 125 17.68 -6.06 9.16
CA CYS A 125 18.93 -5.88 9.87
C CYS A 125 19.92 -7.01 9.57
N LYS A 126 21.08 -6.69 8.95
CA LYS A 126 22.13 -7.66 8.60
C LYS A 126 22.81 -8.35 9.79
N VAL A 127 22.66 -7.79 11.00
CA VAL A 127 23.29 -8.33 12.22
C VAL A 127 22.36 -9.29 12.97
N CYS A 128 21.06 -8.99 13.06
CA CYS A 128 20.11 -9.77 13.85
C CYS A 128 18.91 -10.33 13.08
N GLY A 129 18.77 -10.04 11.78
CA GLY A 129 17.66 -10.48 10.93
C GLY A 129 16.31 -9.78 11.19
N LEU A 130 16.27 -8.79 12.09
CA LEU A 130 15.02 -8.09 12.41
C LEU A 130 14.61 -7.13 11.30
N THR A 131 13.37 -7.21 10.82
CA THR A 131 12.81 -6.26 9.85
C THR A 131 12.57 -4.90 10.52
N LEU A 132 13.29 -3.88 10.08
CA LEU A 132 13.18 -2.52 10.59
C LEU A 132 12.21 -1.72 9.72
N VAL A 133 11.14 -1.19 10.33
CA VAL A 133 10.09 -0.45 9.64
C VAL A 133 9.71 0.76 10.50
N SER A 134 9.33 1.87 9.87
CA SER A 134 8.77 3.01 10.61
C SER A 134 7.25 2.83 10.77
N ALA A 135 6.69 3.29 11.89
CA ALA A 135 5.24 3.25 12.10
C ALA A 135 4.44 3.94 10.96
N PRO A 136 4.89 5.08 10.38
CA PRO A 136 4.25 5.68 9.22
C PRO A 136 4.19 4.77 7.98
N HIS A 137 5.19 3.91 7.76
CA HIS A 137 5.20 3.00 6.61
C HIS A 137 4.10 1.96 6.70
N LEU A 138 3.89 1.38 7.89
CA LEU A 138 2.76 0.48 8.15
C LEU A 138 1.43 1.24 8.10
N ALA A 139 1.41 2.47 8.61
CA ALA A 139 0.20 3.27 8.62
C ALA A 139 -0.33 3.56 7.22
N ARG A 140 0.58 3.77 6.25
CA ARG A 140 0.20 3.94 4.85
C ARG A 140 -0.49 2.70 4.28
N SER A 141 -0.21 1.49 4.76
CA SER A 141 -0.85 0.27 4.28
C SER A 141 -2.30 0.08 4.78
N PHE A 142 -2.74 0.85 5.78
CA PHE A 142 -4.05 0.63 6.42
C PHE A 142 -5.23 0.77 5.45
N HIS A 143 -5.13 1.59 4.40
CA HIS A 143 -6.22 1.74 3.43
C HIS A 143 -6.49 0.45 2.63
N HIS A 144 -5.52 -0.45 2.52
CA HIS A 144 -5.74 -1.77 1.93
C HIS A 144 -6.36 -2.77 2.91
N LEU A 145 -6.13 -2.59 4.21
CA LEU A 145 -6.71 -3.44 5.26
C LEU A 145 -8.17 -3.08 5.54
N PHE A 146 -8.51 -1.79 5.43
CA PHE A 146 -9.84 -1.26 5.67
C PHE A 146 -10.24 -0.33 4.52
N PRO A 147 -10.63 -0.89 3.36
CA PRO A 147 -11.02 -0.08 2.22
C PRO A 147 -12.26 0.76 2.54
N LEU A 148 -12.30 1.98 2.01
CA LEU A 148 -13.48 2.82 2.07
C LEU A 148 -14.60 2.21 1.22
N HIS A 149 -15.83 2.22 1.73
CA HIS A 149 -16.99 1.78 0.97
C HIS A 149 -17.32 2.82 -0.10
N PRO A 150 -17.66 2.39 -1.33
CA PRO A 150 -18.07 3.31 -2.38
C PRO A 150 -19.27 4.14 -1.92
N PHE A 151 -19.28 5.41 -2.29
CA PHE A 151 -20.43 6.28 -1.98
C PHE A 151 -21.62 5.91 -2.86
N ILE A 152 -22.81 6.10 -2.30
CA ILE A 152 -24.07 5.79 -2.98
C ILE A 152 -24.40 6.99 -3.88
N ASP A 153 -24.51 6.75 -5.18
CA ASP A 153 -24.98 7.75 -6.14
C ASP A 153 -26.49 7.97 -5.92
N SER A 154 -26.86 9.21 -5.64
CA SER A 154 -28.23 9.65 -5.41
C SER A 154 -28.53 10.81 -6.35
N THR A 155 -29.75 10.85 -6.86
CA THR A 155 -30.19 11.93 -7.75
C THR A 155 -30.43 13.21 -6.96
N ALA A 156 -30.05 14.35 -7.54
CA ALA A 156 -30.22 15.68 -6.93
C ALA A 156 -31.69 16.05 -6.59
N GLU A 157 -32.68 15.28 -7.06
CA GLU A 157 -34.11 15.46 -6.75
C GLU A 157 -34.44 15.23 -5.27
N ASP A 158 -33.66 14.42 -4.56
CA ASP A 158 -33.86 14.13 -3.13
C ASP A 158 -33.39 15.27 -2.20
N TYR A 159 -32.63 16.22 -2.74
CA TYR A 159 -31.97 17.26 -1.98
C TYR A 159 -32.54 18.65 -2.32
N LYS A 160 -32.93 19.40 -1.28
CA LYS A 160 -33.47 20.76 -1.42
C LYS A 160 -32.50 21.64 -2.21
N GLU A 161 -33.06 22.51 -3.06
CA GLU A 161 -32.35 23.60 -3.73
C GLU A 161 -31.46 24.33 -2.69
N ASN A 162 -30.16 24.48 -2.97
CA ASN A 162 -29.06 24.91 -2.08
C ASN A 162 -28.38 23.86 -1.18
N SER A 163 -28.18 22.64 -1.67
CA SER A 163 -27.27 21.71 -1.01
C SER A 163 -25.79 22.02 -1.34
N PHE A 164 -24.93 22.03 -0.33
CA PHE A 164 -23.49 22.27 -0.45
C PHE A 164 -22.73 20.97 -0.20
N CYS A 165 -21.61 20.78 -0.89
CA CYS A 165 -20.70 19.67 -0.64
C CYS A 165 -20.04 19.84 0.74
N GLN A 166 -20.08 18.80 1.58
CA GLN A 166 -19.56 18.87 2.95
C GLN A 166 -18.01 18.93 3.01
N ALA A 167 -17.32 18.56 1.92
CA ALA A 167 -15.86 18.63 1.83
C ALA A 167 -15.36 19.98 1.28
N CYS A 168 -15.82 20.39 0.10
CA CYS A 168 -15.33 21.59 -0.59
C CYS A 168 -16.22 22.82 -0.43
N GLN A 169 -17.38 22.69 0.21
CA GLN A 169 -18.37 23.77 0.41
C GLN A 169 -18.87 24.44 -0.89
N ARG A 170 -18.67 23.81 -2.05
CA ARG A 170 -19.26 24.26 -3.31
C ARG A 170 -20.73 23.85 -3.39
N GLN A 171 -21.53 24.67 -4.05
CA GLN A 171 -22.93 24.37 -4.32
C GLN A 171 -23.03 23.17 -5.26
N LEU A 172 -23.88 22.21 -4.93
CA LEU A 172 -24.15 21.04 -5.77
C LEU A 172 -25.11 21.46 -6.89
N GLN A 173 -24.57 21.64 -8.09
CA GLN A 173 -25.34 21.94 -9.31
C GLN A 173 -25.50 20.71 -10.22
N ASP A 174 -24.70 19.67 -9.95
CA ASP A 174 -24.68 18.44 -10.74
C ASP A 174 -25.85 17.52 -10.39
N LYS A 175 -26.28 16.71 -11.39
CA LYS A 175 -27.38 15.74 -11.25
C LYS A 175 -27.03 14.55 -10.35
N ASN A 176 -25.74 14.23 -10.27
CA ASN A 176 -25.22 13.10 -9.52
C ASN A 176 -24.57 13.60 -8.24
N VAL A 177 -25.00 13.04 -7.13
CA VAL A 177 -24.58 13.43 -5.80
C VAL A 177 -24.19 12.17 -5.03
N PHE A 178 -23.04 12.21 -4.36
CA PHE A 178 -22.49 11.04 -3.70
C PHE A 178 -22.69 11.11 -2.19
N THR A 179 -23.32 10.09 -1.61
CA THR A 179 -23.62 10.05 -0.18
C THR A 179 -22.86 8.93 0.50
N CYS A 180 -22.17 9.26 1.60
CA CYS A 180 -21.44 8.27 2.38
C CYS A 180 -22.41 7.37 3.18
N PRO A 181 -22.30 6.03 3.10
CA PRO A 181 -23.22 5.11 3.79
C PRO A 181 -23.10 5.14 5.33
N SER A 182 -21.98 5.63 5.86
CA SER A 182 -21.74 5.65 7.31
C SER A 182 -22.20 6.95 7.99
N CYS A 183 -21.84 8.11 7.42
CA CYS A 183 -22.17 9.41 8.01
C CYS A 183 -23.29 10.16 7.28
N HIS A 184 -23.83 9.61 6.19
CA HIS A 184 -24.91 10.20 5.37
C HIS A 184 -24.59 11.63 4.88
N SER A 185 -23.30 11.99 4.83
CA SER A 185 -22.84 13.28 4.32
C SER A 185 -22.75 13.27 2.80
N VAL A 186 -22.95 14.44 2.22
CA VAL A 186 -23.14 14.64 0.79
C VAL A 186 -21.88 15.24 0.15
N PHE A 187 -21.45 14.69 -0.98
CA PHE A 187 -20.23 15.06 -1.70
C PHE A 187 -20.49 15.25 -3.20
N CYS A 188 -19.71 16.13 -3.83
CA CYS A 188 -19.64 16.25 -5.30
C CYS A 188 -18.72 15.19 -5.90
N ILE A 189 -18.78 15.00 -7.23
CA ILE A 189 -17.96 14.03 -7.97
C ILE A 189 -16.46 14.23 -7.76
N GLU A 190 -15.98 15.48 -7.75
CA GLU A 190 -14.55 15.77 -7.54
C GLU A 190 -14.09 15.35 -6.14
N CYS A 191 -14.94 15.56 -5.13
CA CYS A 191 -14.63 15.17 -3.76
C CYS A 191 -14.70 13.65 -3.59
N ASP A 192 -15.65 12.98 -4.26
CA ASP A 192 -15.75 11.53 -4.26
C ASP A 192 -14.48 10.88 -4.83
N LEU A 193 -14.03 11.33 -6.01
CA LEU A 193 -12.80 10.86 -6.64
C LEU A 193 -11.57 11.10 -5.74
N PHE A 194 -11.44 12.31 -5.18
CA PHE A 194 -10.32 12.63 -4.30
C PHE A 194 -10.30 11.77 -3.02
N ILE A 195 -11.48 11.52 -2.45
CA ILE A 195 -11.62 10.67 -1.25
C ILE A 195 -11.25 9.23 -1.56
N HIS A 196 -11.64 8.68 -2.70
CA HIS A 196 -11.40 7.27 -3.04
C HIS A 196 -9.99 6.99 -3.59
N GLU A 197 -9.36 7.95 -4.28
CA GLU A 197 -8.04 7.75 -4.90
C GLU A 197 -6.87 8.25 -4.05
N SER A 198 -7.05 9.35 -3.31
CA SER A 198 -5.96 10.01 -2.57
C SER A 198 -6.11 9.83 -1.06
N LEU A 199 -7.26 10.21 -0.51
CA LEU A 199 -7.42 10.30 0.94
C LEU A 199 -7.74 8.95 1.60
N HIS A 200 -8.41 8.06 0.87
CA HIS A 200 -8.86 6.73 1.28
C HIS A 200 -9.67 6.69 2.59
N CYS A 201 -10.20 7.81 3.04
CA CYS A 201 -11.02 7.94 4.25
C CYS A 201 -12.07 9.03 4.04
N CYS A 202 -13.28 8.87 4.61
CA CYS A 202 -14.27 9.95 4.58
C CYS A 202 -13.96 11.02 5.65
N PRO A 203 -13.74 12.30 5.29
CA PRO A 203 -13.43 13.36 6.25
C PRO A 203 -14.51 13.56 7.33
N CYS A 204 -15.78 13.37 6.96
CA CYS A 204 -16.91 13.52 7.87
C CYS A 204 -16.99 12.38 8.90
N CYS A 205 -16.65 11.15 8.53
CA CYS A 205 -16.60 10.01 9.46
C CYS A 205 -15.51 10.20 10.52
N ILE A 206 -14.38 10.81 10.15
CA ILE A 206 -13.29 11.12 11.08
C ILE A 206 -13.75 12.14 12.13
N ARG A 207 -14.46 13.20 11.70
CA ARG A 207 -15.03 14.20 12.62
C ARG A 207 -16.07 13.62 13.57
N GLY A 208 -16.88 12.66 13.10
CA GLY A 208 -17.88 12.00 13.95
C GLY A 208 -17.29 11.11 15.05
N ARG A 209 -16.09 10.55 14.85
CA ARG A 209 -15.42 9.68 15.82
C ARG A 209 -14.81 10.40 17.03
N THR A 210 -14.61 11.72 16.96
CA THR A 210 -14.00 12.49 18.06
C THR A 210 -15.02 13.02 19.08
N ALA A 211 -16.31 12.66 18.94
CA ALA A 211 -17.39 13.11 19.82
C ALA A 211 -17.77 12.08 20.92
N THR A 212 -16.88 11.15 21.26
CA THR A 212 -17.02 10.22 22.39
C THR A 212 -15.78 10.25 23.25
#